data_AF-A0A2D5TZ51-F1
#
_entry.id   AF-A0A2D5TZ51-F1
#
_cell.length_a   1.000
_cell.length_b   1.000
_cell.length_c   1.000
_cell.angle_alpha   90.00
_cell.angle_beta   90.00
_cell.angle_gamma   90.00
#
_symmetry.space_group_name_H-M   'P 1'
#
loop_
_entity.id
_entity.type
_entity.pdbx_description
1 polymer ?
#
loop_
_entity_poly.entity_id
_entity_poly.type
_entity_poly.pdbx_seq_one_letter_code
_entity_poly.pdbx_strand_id
1 'polypeptide(L)'
;MFCDNSTTTTISAFSFSDLSSGNYVIKGSVNGYSDINEKINVDSSYSAQNIYTIKSIYSTNRIAIILSWGDKSSGAPKDIDAYLKSNTGNTINYNNKNDTSGDNFSVWAYLDIDDTDYSGPETISVNTSNKQLKDNLTKICFYANIYSAGTWSNTKAVVQYWKNGLLIEKFYAPSNSSSGYKWWNVFQLDQSLNLSNGSGVANAEISSC
;
A
#
# COMPACT_ATOMS: atom_id res chain seq x y z
N MET A 1 19.38 -4.91 -8.27
CA MET A 1 18.37 -5.99 -8.13
C MET A 1 17.91 -6.00 -6.67
N PHE A 2 16.90 -5.18 -6.33
CA PHE A 2 16.39 -5.01 -4.95
C PHE A 2 15.00 -4.36 -5.11
N CYS A 3 13.85 -4.90 -4.74
CA CYS A 3 13.50 -5.92 -3.76
C CYS A 3 13.11 -7.28 -4.39
N ASP A 4 13.00 -8.26 -3.52
CA ASP A 4 12.74 -9.66 -3.78
C ASP A 4 11.43 -9.88 -4.54
N ASN A 5 11.48 -10.45 -5.75
CA ASN A 5 10.30 -10.99 -6.44
C ASN A 5 9.83 -12.32 -5.79
N SER A 6 10.44 -12.72 -4.66
CA SER A 6 9.93 -13.85 -3.87
C SER A 6 8.68 -13.41 -3.11
N THR A 7 7.53 -13.72 -3.68
CA THR A 7 6.46 -14.28 -2.88
C THR A 7 7.03 -15.52 -2.19
N THR A 8 7.53 -15.42 -0.96
CA THR A 8 7.69 -16.62 -0.13
C THR A 8 6.30 -17.09 0.24
N THR A 9 5.70 -17.87 -0.65
CA THR A 9 4.53 -18.70 -0.40
C THR A 9 4.91 -19.82 0.57
N THR A 10 5.06 -19.48 1.84
CA THR A 10 4.70 -20.42 2.91
C THR A 10 3.38 -19.93 3.47
N ILE A 11 2.28 -20.42 2.88
CA ILE A 11 0.94 -20.29 3.44
C ILE A 11 0.91 -21.16 4.70
N SER A 12 1.38 -20.62 5.80
CA SER A 12 0.94 -21.05 7.12
C SER A 12 -0.25 -20.15 7.47
N ALA A 13 -1.44 -20.60 7.12
CA ALA A 13 -2.66 -20.00 7.63
C ALA A 13 -2.80 -20.40 9.11
N PHE A 14 -2.99 -19.41 9.97
CA PHE A 14 -3.33 -19.62 11.37
C PHE A 14 -4.82 -19.29 11.54
N SER A 15 -5.55 -20.17 12.21
CA SER A 15 -6.96 -19.97 12.53
C SER A 15 -7.18 -19.99 14.03
N PHE A 16 -8.15 -19.21 14.49
CA PHE A 16 -8.59 -19.13 15.86
C PHE A 16 -10.11 -19.36 15.88
N SER A 17 -10.60 -20.32 16.65
CA SER A 17 -12.04 -20.68 16.70
C SER A 17 -12.82 -19.89 17.75
N ASP A 18 -12.15 -19.38 18.78
CA ASP A 18 -12.80 -18.93 20.02
C ASP A 18 -12.51 -17.46 20.34
N LEU A 19 -12.33 -16.62 19.32
CA LEU A 19 -12.17 -15.18 19.51
C LEU A 19 -13.53 -14.52 19.66
N SER A 20 -13.79 -13.93 20.83
CA SER A 20 -14.91 -13.00 21.00
C SER A 20 -14.68 -11.72 20.21
N SER A 21 -15.75 -11.01 19.85
CA SER A 21 -15.60 -9.68 19.24
C SER A 21 -14.81 -8.73 20.15
N GLY A 22 -13.88 -7.97 19.59
CA GLY A 22 -12.99 -7.12 20.38
C GLY A 22 -11.77 -6.62 19.62
N ASN A 23 -10.96 -5.82 20.30
CA ASN A 23 -9.69 -5.32 19.77
C ASN A 23 -8.56 -6.27 20.14
N TYR A 24 -7.80 -6.70 19.14
CA TYR A 24 -6.66 -7.60 19.29
C TYR A 24 -5.40 -6.97 18.72
N VAL A 25 -4.26 -7.50 19.16
CA VAL A 25 -2.96 -7.22 18.55
C VAL A 25 -2.41 -8.52 18.00
N ILE A 26 -2.27 -8.60 16.68
CA ILE A 26 -1.53 -9.68 16.03
C ILE A 26 -0.05 -9.41 16.23
N LYS A 27 0.64 -10.39 16.84
CA LYS A 27 2.09 -10.41 16.97
C LYS A 27 2.66 -11.60 16.22
N GLY A 28 3.71 -11.34 15.45
CA GLY A 28 4.39 -12.38 14.69
C GLY A 28 5.84 -11.99 14.46
N SER A 29 6.72 -12.99 14.43
CA SER A 29 8.12 -12.78 14.08
C SER A 29 8.51 -13.83 13.04
N VAL A 30 9.13 -13.36 11.96
CA VAL A 30 9.65 -14.19 10.88
C VAL A 30 11.11 -13.81 10.70
N ASN A 31 12.00 -14.79 10.76
CA ASN A 31 13.44 -14.53 10.67
C ASN A 31 13.78 -13.76 9.38
N GLY A 32 14.50 -12.64 9.52
CA GLY A 32 14.89 -11.77 8.40
C GLY A 32 13.84 -10.75 7.97
N TYR A 33 12.69 -10.70 8.64
CA TYR A 33 11.61 -9.73 8.41
C TYR A 33 11.33 -8.91 9.67
N SER A 34 10.67 -7.78 9.48
CA SER A 34 10.26 -6.90 10.57
C SER A 34 9.17 -7.56 11.41
N ASP A 35 9.18 -7.32 12.72
CA ASP A 35 8.15 -7.88 13.59
C ASP A 35 6.77 -7.31 13.26
N ILE A 36 5.78 -8.19 13.23
CA ILE A 36 4.38 -7.84 13.03
C ILE A 36 3.82 -7.38 14.38
N ASN A 37 3.26 -6.18 14.41
CA ASN A 37 2.56 -5.62 15.57
C ASN A 37 1.32 -4.87 15.07
N GLU A 38 0.29 -5.61 14.67
CA GLU A 38 -0.88 -5.06 14.01
C GLU A 38 -2.10 -5.04 14.94
N LYS A 39 -2.75 -3.88 15.06
CA LYS A 39 -4.03 -3.77 15.77
C LYS A 39 -5.17 -4.10 14.82
N ILE A 40 -6.06 -4.98 15.25
CA ILE A 40 -7.27 -5.37 14.51
C ILE A 40 -8.51 -5.28 15.40
N ASN A 41 -9.66 -5.07 14.78
CA ASN A 41 -10.95 -5.25 15.41
C ASN A 41 -11.60 -6.51 14.82
N VAL A 42 -11.85 -7.50 15.67
CA VAL A 42 -12.54 -8.73 15.28
C VAL A 42 -14.01 -8.56 15.63
N ASP A 43 -14.88 -8.82 14.66
CA ASP A 43 -16.33 -8.89 14.81
C ASP A 43 -16.90 -10.12 14.08
N SER A 44 -18.22 -10.28 14.07
CA SER A 44 -18.88 -11.43 13.43
C SER A 44 -18.70 -11.50 11.90
N SER A 45 -18.23 -10.42 11.26
CA SER A 45 -17.93 -10.35 9.83
C SER A 45 -16.46 -10.56 9.50
N TYR A 46 -15.59 -10.59 10.51
CA TYR A 46 -14.15 -10.75 10.35
C TYR A 46 -13.77 -12.22 10.20
N SER A 47 -13.44 -12.64 8.98
CA SER A 47 -13.12 -14.05 8.68
C SER A 47 -11.66 -14.31 8.31
N ALA A 48 -10.94 -13.29 7.81
CA ALA A 48 -9.56 -13.43 7.35
C ALA A 48 -8.83 -12.09 7.29
N GLN A 49 -7.49 -12.15 7.36
CA GLN A 49 -6.60 -11.01 7.18
C GLN A 49 -5.27 -11.48 6.60
N ASN A 50 -4.86 -10.84 5.51
CA ASN A 50 -3.50 -11.00 5.00
C ASN A 50 -2.53 -10.24 5.91
N ILE A 51 -1.45 -10.91 6.29
CA ILE A 51 -0.37 -10.31 7.09
C ILE A 51 0.81 -10.02 6.17
N TYR A 52 1.26 -8.78 6.19
CA TYR A 52 2.40 -8.31 5.43
C TYR A 52 3.52 -7.89 6.37
N THR A 53 4.76 -8.12 5.97
CA THR A 53 5.95 -7.64 6.67
C THR A 53 7.06 -7.32 5.68
N ILE A 54 7.99 -6.47 6.10
CA ILE A 54 9.09 -5.97 5.27
C ILE A 54 10.38 -6.71 5.65
N LYS A 55 11.10 -7.20 4.64
CA LYS A 55 12.43 -7.81 4.80
C LYS A 55 13.38 -6.80 5.44
N SER A 56 13.93 -7.13 6.61
CA SER A 56 14.64 -6.15 7.46
C SER A 56 15.85 -5.53 6.78
N ILE A 57 16.55 -6.28 5.93
CA ILE A 57 17.73 -5.79 5.19
C ILE A 57 17.39 -4.67 4.17
N TYR A 58 16.13 -4.54 3.78
CA TYR A 58 15.65 -3.53 2.83
C TYR A 58 14.83 -2.43 3.51
N SER A 59 14.70 -2.44 4.83
CA SER A 59 13.78 -1.52 5.50
C SER A 59 14.41 -0.16 5.81
N THR A 60 15.72 -0.09 6.01
CA THR A 60 16.40 1.14 6.46
C THR A 60 16.33 2.25 5.42
N ASN A 61 15.93 3.46 5.87
CA ASN A 61 15.74 4.64 5.04
C ASN A 61 14.78 4.38 3.86
N ARG A 62 13.79 3.53 4.08
CA ARG A 62 12.76 3.23 3.10
C ARG A 62 11.36 3.39 3.66
N ILE A 63 10.48 3.74 2.74
CA ILE A 63 9.04 3.63 2.89
C ILE A 63 8.59 2.49 1.99
N ALA A 64 7.67 1.67 2.49
CA ALA A 64 6.95 0.68 1.69
C ALA A 64 5.46 0.97 1.80
N ILE A 65 4.78 0.98 0.66
CA ILE A 65 3.35 1.19 0.55
C ILE A 65 2.77 -0.11 0.01
N ILE A 66 1.80 -0.68 0.72
CA ILE A 66 1.16 -1.93 0.34
C ILE A 66 -0.33 -1.65 0.16
N LEU A 67 -0.81 -1.76 -1.07
CA LEU A 67 -2.23 -1.74 -1.42
C LEU A 67 -2.70 -3.19 -1.56
N SER A 68 -3.65 -3.59 -0.73
CA SER A 68 -4.33 -4.89 -0.83
C SER A 68 -5.84 -4.67 -0.91
N TRP A 69 -6.59 -5.62 -1.46
CA TRP A 69 -8.04 -5.52 -1.53
C TRP A 69 -8.73 -6.86 -1.29
N GLY A 70 -10.04 -6.90 -1.46
CA GLY A 70 -10.83 -8.11 -1.27
C GLY A 70 -10.64 -9.11 -2.41
N ASP A 71 -11.06 -10.35 -2.15
CA ASP A 71 -11.07 -11.39 -3.16
C ASP A 71 -12.32 -11.33 -4.05
N LYS A 72 -12.40 -12.25 -5.02
CA LYS A 72 -13.58 -12.39 -5.89
C LYS A 72 -14.87 -12.67 -5.10
N SER A 73 -14.79 -13.41 -4.00
CA SER A 73 -15.95 -13.79 -3.19
C SER A 73 -16.52 -12.63 -2.38
N SER A 74 -15.69 -11.64 -2.02
CA SER A 74 -16.13 -10.42 -1.35
C SER A 74 -16.80 -9.41 -2.29
N GLY A 75 -16.82 -9.68 -3.60
CA GLY A 75 -17.34 -8.75 -4.62
C GLY A 75 -16.39 -7.60 -4.94
N ALA A 76 -15.11 -7.71 -4.57
CA ALA A 76 -14.10 -6.73 -4.92
C ALA A 76 -13.84 -6.70 -6.43
N PRO A 77 -13.36 -5.58 -6.99
CA PRO A 77 -12.91 -5.53 -8.38
C PRO A 77 -11.71 -6.47 -8.55
N LYS A 78 -11.52 -6.94 -9.78
CA LYS A 78 -10.37 -7.75 -10.14
C LYS A 78 -9.05 -6.99 -9.93
N ASP A 79 -9.05 -5.70 -10.26
CA ASP A 79 -7.82 -4.91 -10.38
C ASP A 79 -7.98 -3.52 -9.76
N ILE A 80 -6.99 -3.11 -8.94
CA ILE A 80 -6.86 -1.79 -8.34
C ILE A 80 -5.40 -1.34 -8.41
N ASP A 81 -5.13 -0.36 -9.28
CA ASP A 81 -3.80 0.19 -9.51
C ASP A 81 -3.33 1.13 -8.40
N ALA A 82 -2.05 1.04 -8.07
CA ALA A 82 -1.30 1.98 -7.25
C ALA A 82 -0.65 3.07 -8.11
N TYR A 83 -0.83 4.32 -7.70
CA TYR A 83 -0.22 5.48 -8.31
C TYR A 83 0.51 6.30 -7.26
N LEU A 84 1.83 6.43 -7.40
CA LEU A 84 2.61 7.35 -6.58
C LEU A 84 3.04 8.55 -7.42
N LYS A 85 2.45 9.69 -7.12
CA LYS A 85 2.79 10.96 -7.76
C LYS A 85 3.75 11.75 -6.92
N SER A 86 4.56 12.55 -7.59
CA SER A 86 5.30 13.62 -6.97
C SER A 86 5.05 14.92 -7.74
N ASN A 87 5.37 16.05 -7.13
CA ASN A 87 5.18 17.35 -7.79
C ASN A 87 6.33 17.72 -8.75
N THR A 88 7.48 17.03 -8.68
CA THR A 88 8.68 17.35 -9.47
C THR A 88 9.33 16.16 -10.17
N GLY A 89 8.93 14.93 -9.87
CA GLY A 89 9.42 13.69 -10.48
C GLY A 89 8.34 12.96 -11.27
N ASN A 90 8.72 11.85 -11.92
CA ASN A 90 7.78 11.05 -12.69
C ASN A 90 6.68 10.41 -11.83
N THR A 91 5.54 10.07 -12.41
CA THR A 91 4.54 9.25 -11.71
C THR A 91 4.96 7.79 -11.74
N ILE A 92 4.90 7.10 -10.61
CA ILE A 92 5.13 5.65 -10.52
C ILE A 92 3.79 4.93 -10.60
N ASN A 93 3.65 4.02 -11.56
CA ASN A 93 2.47 3.18 -11.80
C ASN A 93 2.86 2.01 -12.72
N TYR A 94 1.89 1.20 -13.16
CA TYR A 94 2.15 0.04 -14.03
C TYR A 94 2.87 0.39 -15.35
N ASN A 95 2.59 1.57 -15.93
CA ASN A 95 3.24 2.05 -17.16
C ASN A 95 4.66 2.54 -16.91
N ASN A 96 4.92 3.12 -15.73
CA ASN A 96 6.21 3.67 -15.35
C ASN A 96 6.63 3.12 -13.99
N LYS A 97 7.17 1.90 -13.99
CA LYS A 97 7.45 1.12 -12.76
C LYS A 97 8.61 1.67 -11.92
N ASN A 98 9.36 2.64 -12.43
CA ASN A 98 10.40 3.32 -11.69
C ASN A 98 10.76 4.65 -12.37
N ASP A 99 11.37 5.55 -11.61
CA ASP A 99 11.91 6.79 -12.14
C ASP A 99 13.32 6.56 -12.73
N THR A 100 13.42 5.99 -13.93
CA THR A 100 14.71 5.96 -14.65
C THR A 100 14.99 7.30 -15.31
N SER A 101 15.40 8.28 -14.52
CA SER A 101 16.12 9.45 -15.02
C SER A 101 17.58 9.09 -15.36
N GLY A 102 17.79 8.13 -16.28
CA GLY A 102 19.08 7.86 -16.95
C GLY A 102 20.27 7.38 -16.09
N ASP A 103 20.23 7.50 -14.77
CA ASP A 103 21.29 7.10 -13.85
C ASP A 103 20.74 6.11 -12.83
N ASN A 104 21.24 4.87 -12.87
CA ASN A 104 20.76 3.74 -12.07
C ASN A 104 20.87 3.96 -10.54
N PHE A 105 21.49 5.05 -10.10
CA PHE A 105 21.67 5.42 -8.69
C PHE A 105 20.67 6.47 -8.18
N SER A 106 19.88 7.10 -9.06
CA SER A 106 18.96 8.21 -8.72
C SER A 106 17.46 7.85 -8.83
N VAL A 107 17.09 6.58 -8.63
CA VAL A 107 15.67 6.22 -8.58
C VAL A 107 15.13 6.54 -7.18
N TRP A 108 14.06 7.33 -7.10
CA TRP A 108 13.42 7.67 -5.82
C TRP A 108 12.31 6.69 -5.43
N ALA A 109 11.68 6.01 -6.38
CA ALA A 109 10.66 4.99 -6.09
C ALA A 109 10.51 3.92 -7.17
N TYR A 110 9.93 2.78 -6.77
CA TYR A 110 9.68 1.60 -7.59
C TYR A 110 8.27 1.08 -7.34
N LEU A 111 7.56 0.67 -8.39
CA LEU A 111 6.48 -0.31 -8.30
C LEU A 111 7.13 -1.69 -8.25
N ASP A 112 7.12 -2.32 -7.07
CA ASP A 112 7.79 -3.60 -6.84
C ASP A 112 6.91 -4.78 -7.27
N ILE A 113 5.61 -4.73 -6.94
CA ILE A 113 4.60 -5.73 -7.32
C ILE A 113 3.42 -4.99 -7.92
N ASP A 114 2.98 -5.51 -9.07
CA ASP A 114 1.87 -5.06 -9.89
C ASP A 114 0.93 -6.26 -10.04
N ASP A 115 -0.07 -6.34 -9.15
CA ASP A 115 -1.02 -7.45 -9.09
C ASP A 115 -2.33 -7.03 -9.74
N THR A 116 -2.87 -7.87 -10.62
CA THR A 116 -4.04 -7.56 -11.44
C THR A 116 -5.18 -8.55 -11.24
N ASP A 117 -5.14 -9.39 -10.19
CA ASP A 117 -6.10 -10.48 -10.00
C ASP A 117 -6.55 -10.73 -8.55
N TYR A 118 -7.37 -9.82 -8.03
CA TYR A 118 -8.02 -9.85 -6.72
C TYR A 118 -7.02 -9.93 -5.56
N SER A 119 -7.44 -9.55 -4.35
CA SER A 119 -6.62 -9.59 -3.12
C SER A 119 -5.36 -8.70 -3.11
N GLY A 120 -4.83 -8.33 -4.27
CA GLY A 120 -3.50 -7.76 -4.42
C GLY A 120 -2.40 -8.69 -3.86
N PRO A 121 -1.25 -8.16 -3.42
CA PRO A 121 -0.98 -6.74 -3.21
C PRO A 121 -0.34 -6.04 -4.42
N GLU A 122 -0.62 -4.75 -4.57
CA GLU A 122 0.30 -3.84 -5.26
C GLU A 122 1.22 -3.17 -4.24
N THR A 123 2.51 -3.07 -4.57
CA THR A 123 3.51 -2.57 -3.63
C THR A 123 4.45 -1.56 -4.27
N ILE A 124 4.68 -0.45 -3.55
CA ILE A 124 5.60 0.60 -3.95
C ILE A 124 6.64 0.84 -2.87
N SER A 125 7.93 0.84 -3.24
CA SER A 125 9.04 1.23 -2.39
C SER A 125 9.50 2.64 -2.72
N VAL A 126 9.71 3.47 -1.70
CA VAL A 126 10.27 4.82 -1.81
C VAL A 126 11.60 4.89 -1.08
N ASN A 127 12.64 5.31 -1.78
CA ASN A 127 13.94 5.62 -1.20
C ASN A 127 13.88 6.97 -0.49
N THR A 128 14.37 7.02 0.74
CA THR A 128 14.49 8.26 1.51
C THR A 128 15.96 8.50 1.87
N SER A 129 16.33 9.74 2.16
CA SER A 129 17.68 10.10 2.59
C SER A 129 17.61 11.15 3.69
N ASN A 130 18.42 11.01 4.75
CA ASN A 130 18.45 11.98 5.85
C ASN A 130 17.07 12.32 6.44
N LYS A 131 16.17 11.33 6.54
CA LYS A 131 14.77 11.48 6.99
C LYS A 131 13.92 12.38 6.09
N GLN A 132 14.29 12.52 4.82
CA GLN A 132 13.60 13.33 3.83
C GLN A 132 13.36 12.52 2.54
N LEU A 133 12.45 13.01 1.70
CA LEU A 133 12.32 12.53 0.33
C LEU A 133 13.65 12.72 -0.43
N LYS A 134 13.95 11.81 -1.36
CA LYS A 134 15.13 11.87 -2.23
C LYS A 134 14.91 12.87 -3.38
N ASP A 135 15.96 13.20 -4.14
CA ASP A 135 15.91 13.84 -5.46
C ASP A 135 15.15 15.18 -5.51
N ASN A 136 15.27 15.99 -4.45
CA ASN A 136 14.62 17.30 -4.28
C ASN A 136 13.08 17.27 -4.32
N LEU A 137 12.46 16.09 -4.20
CA LEU A 137 11.02 15.98 -4.12
C LEU A 137 10.52 16.73 -2.89
N THR A 138 9.55 17.62 -3.06
CA THR A 138 8.99 18.38 -1.93
C THR A 138 7.64 17.82 -1.48
N LYS A 139 7.01 16.97 -2.30
CA LYS A 139 5.77 16.30 -1.96
C LYS A 139 5.56 15.02 -2.78
N ILE A 140 5.01 13.98 -2.15
CA ILE A 140 4.46 12.81 -2.83
C ILE A 140 3.04 12.52 -2.37
N CYS A 141 2.22 11.96 -3.25
CA CYS A 141 0.82 11.63 -2.99
C CYS A 141 0.55 10.23 -3.53
N PHE A 142 -0.02 9.37 -2.68
CA PHE A 142 -0.41 8.02 -3.04
C PHE A 142 -1.89 7.96 -3.37
N TYR A 143 -2.18 7.39 -4.54
CA TYR A 143 -3.54 7.16 -5.02
C TYR A 143 -3.74 5.68 -5.31
N ALA A 144 -4.98 5.23 -5.12
CA ALA A 144 -5.46 3.96 -5.65
C ALA A 144 -6.52 4.24 -6.72
N ASN A 145 -6.52 3.46 -7.81
CA ASN A 145 -7.49 3.55 -8.88
C ASN A 145 -8.21 2.21 -9.09
N ILE A 146 -9.54 2.21 -9.10
CA ILE A 146 -10.29 1.01 -9.48
C ILE A 146 -10.25 0.88 -11.00
N TYR A 147 -9.29 0.12 -11.52
CA TYR A 147 -9.13 -0.14 -12.96
C TYR A 147 -10.28 -0.98 -13.52
N SER A 148 -10.68 -2.01 -12.77
CA SER A 148 -11.77 -2.90 -13.15
C SER A 148 -13.17 -2.37 -12.79
N ALA A 149 -14.23 -3.07 -13.20
CA ALA A 149 -15.60 -2.73 -12.78
C ALA A 149 -15.75 -2.88 -11.25
N GLY A 150 -16.32 -1.87 -10.58
CA GLY A 150 -16.48 -1.86 -9.12
C GLY A 150 -16.66 -0.46 -8.53
N THR A 151 -16.90 -0.42 -7.21
CA THR A 151 -17.09 0.76 -6.35
C THR A 151 -16.23 0.63 -5.10
N TRP A 152 -15.83 1.74 -4.47
CA TRP A 152 -15.00 1.72 -3.25
C TRP A 152 -15.66 0.97 -2.08
N SER A 153 -16.99 1.00 -1.97
CA SER A 153 -17.75 0.24 -0.97
C SER A 153 -17.48 -1.27 -1.01
N ASN A 154 -17.11 -1.81 -2.17
CA ASN A 154 -16.95 -3.24 -2.40
C ASN A 154 -15.48 -3.67 -2.46
N THR A 155 -14.53 -2.72 -2.60
CA THR A 155 -13.12 -3.08 -2.79
C THR A 155 -12.54 -3.79 -1.59
N LYS A 156 -12.97 -3.43 -0.37
CA LYS A 156 -12.27 -3.80 0.88
C LYS A 156 -10.78 -3.40 0.85
N ALA A 157 -10.44 -2.38 0.05
CA ALA A 157 -9.06 -1.99 -0.11
C ALA A 157 -8.50 -1.39 1.18
N VAL A 158 -7.26 -1.76 1.49
CA VAL A 158 -6.49 -1.28 2.62
C VAL A 158 -5.11 -0.89 2.10
N VAL A 159 -4.67 0.30 2.46
CA VAL A 159 -3.32 0.78 2.19
C VAL A 159 -2.54 0.81 3.49
N GLN A 160 -1.40 0.13 3.52
CA GLN A 160 -0.47 0.14 4.64
C GLN A 160 0.72 1.04 4.32
N TYR A 161 0.99 1.99 5.21
CA TYR A 161 2.17 2.84 5.14
C TYR A 161 3.22 2.33 6.15
N TRP A 162 4.32 1.80 5.62
CA TRP A 162 5.45 1.31 6.40
C TRP A 162 6.63 2.26 6.26
N LYS A 163 7.34 2.52 7.36
CA LYS A 163 8.55 3.34 7.40
C LYS A 163 9.61 2.66 8.23
N ASN A 164 10.80 2.48 7.67
CA ASN A 164 11.92 1.82 8.36
C ASN A 164 11.56 0.43 8.91
N GLY A 165 10.68 -0.31 8.22
CA GLY A 165 10.24 -1.65 8.61
C GLY A 165 9.13 -1.67 9.65
N LEU A 166 8.66 -0.51 10.11
CA LEU A 166 7.55 -0.39 11.05
C LEU A 166 6.27 -0.03 10.30
N LEU A 167 5.17 -0.72 10.59
CA LEU A 167 3.84 -0.30 10.17
C LEU A 167 3.47 0.97 10.94
N ILE A 168 3.28 2.07 10.23
CA ILE A 168 2.98 3.37 10.84
C ILE A 168 1.49 3.67 10.78
N GLU A 169 0.83 3.40 9.66
CA GLU A 169 -0.59 3.72 9.47
C GLU A 169 -1.29 2.76 8.50
N LYS A 170 -2.60 2.56 8.71
CA LYS A 170 -3.50 1.88 7.78
C LYS A 170 -4.63 2.81 7.35
N PHE A 171 -4.83 2.90 6.04
CA PHE A 171 -5.94 3.61 5.44
C PHE A 171 -6.93 2.61 4.88
N TYR A 172 -8.20 2.78 5.20
CA TYR A 172 -9.28 1.94 4.72
C TYR A 172 -10.04 2.64 3.60
N ALA A 173 -10.40 1.88 2.56
CA ALA A 173 -11.18 2.40 1.46
C ALA A 173 -12.48 3.06 1.96
N PRO A 174 -12.87 4.20 1.37
CA PRO A 174 -14.10 4.87 1.74
C PRO A 174 -15.33 4.08 1.30
N SER A 175 -16.44 4.24 2.02
CA SER A 175 -17.71 3.58 1.73
C SER A 175 -18.50 4.25 0.59
N ASN A 176 -17.85 4.55 -0.54
CA ASN A 176 -18.48 5.19 -1.69
C ASN A 176 -19.01 4.15 -2.68
N SER A 177 -20.32 4.23 -2.99
CA SER A 177 -21.03 3.31 -3.89
C SER A 177 -21.20 3.84 -5.32
N SER A 178 -20.64 5.02 -5.64
CA SER A 178 -20.73 5.60 -6.98
C SER A 178 -19.66 5.01 -7.89
N SER A 179 -20.09 4.31 -8.94
CA SER A 179 -19.20 3.68 -9.92
C SER A 179 -18.37 4.67 -10.73
N GLY A 180 -18.75 5.95 -10.75
CA GLY A 180 -17.99 7.01 -11.42
C GLY A 180 -16.76 7.46 -10.63
N TYR A 181 -16.71 7.23 -9.31
CA TYR A 181 -15.61 7.68 -8.46
C TYR A 181 -14.52 6.62 -8.42
N LYS A 182 -13.64 6.64 -9.42
CA LYS A 182 -12.62 5.60 -9.62
C LYS A 182 -11.30 5.83 -8.88
N TRP A 183 -11.05 7.05 -8.41
CA TRP A 183 -9.79 7.42 -7.78
C TRP A 183 -9.97 7.67 -6.29
N TRP A 184 -9.00 7.23 -5.50
CA TRP A 184 -8.90 7.52 -4.07
C TRP A 184 -7.53 8.13 -3.76
N ASN A 185 -7.52 9.39 -3.32
CA ASN A 185 -6.37 10.03 -2.71
C ASN A 185 -6.25 9.56 -1.27
N VAL A 186 -5.28 8.71 -1.01
CA VAL A 186 -5.15 7.99 0.26
C VAL A 186 -4.41 8.85 1.28
N PHE A 187 -3.19 9.25 0.92
CA PHE A 187 -2.33 10.06 1.77
C PHE A 187 -1.32 10.84 0.94
N GLN A 188 -0.68 11.80 1.60
CA GLN A 188 0.44 12.54 1.05
C GLN A 188 1.56 12.66 2.09
N LEU A 189 2.80 12.81 1.61
CA LEU A 189 3.96 13.16 2.42
C LEU A 189 4.55 14.48 1.94
N ASP A 190 4.99 15.31 2.88
CA ASP A 190 5.87 16.42 2.57
C ASP A 190 7.35 15.98 2.47
N GLN A 191 8.23 16.93 2.14
CA GLN A 191 9.67 16.70 2.05
C GLN A 191 10.28 16.06 3.31
N SER A 192 9.73 16.37 4.49
CA SER A 192 10.20 15.88 5.78
C SER A 192 9.54 14.56 6.19
N LEU A 193 8.84 13.91 5.26
CA LEU A 193 8.12 12.65 5.47
C LEU A 193 7.00 12.77 6.52
N ASN A 194 6.43 13.97 6.70
CA ASN A 194 5.23 14.14 7.52
C ASN A 194 4.03 13.60 6.75
N LEU A 195 3.32 12.65 7.36
CA LEU A 195 2.16 11.98 6.79
C LEU A 195 0.89 12.77 7.07
N SER A 196 0.07 12.98 6.04
CA SER A 196 -1.28 13.53 6.19
C SER A 196 -2.28 12.81 5.28
N ASN A 197 -3.54 12.79 5.69
CA ASN A 197 -4.63 12.20 4.90
C ASN A 197 -4.78 12.87 3.53
N GLY A 198 -5.15 12.07 2.54
CA GLY A 198 -5.52 12.55 1.21
C GLY A 198 -6.92 13.17 1.18
N SER A 199 -7.30 13.68 0.01
CA SER A 199 -8.57 14.40 -0.21
C SER A 199 -9.80 13.50 -0.42
N GLY A 200 -9.69 12.18 -0.30
CA GLY A 200 -10.80 11.24 -0.51
C GLY A 200 -10.97 10.79 -1.97
N VAL A 201 -12.20 10.57 -2.43
CA VAL A 201 -12.49 9.98 -3.74
C VAL A 201 -12.86 10.99 -4.81
N ALA A 202 -12.49 10.70 -6.06
CA ALA A 202 -12.79 11.54 -7.22
C ALA A 202 -13.18 10.69 -8.45
N ASN A 203 -13.89 11.33 -9.38
CA ASN A 203 -14.31 10.73 -10.65
C ASN A 203 -13.20 10.72 -11.71
N ALA A 204 -12.31 11.70 -11.65
CA ALA A 204 -11.12 11.78 -12.45
C ALA A 204 -9.87 11.66 -11.57
N GLU A 205 -8.75 11.35 -12.20
CA GLU A 205 -7.45 11.40 -11.57
C GLU A 205 -7.22 12.80 -11.01
N ILE A 206 -6.86 12.89 -9.74
CA ILE A 206 -6.56 14.17 -9.12
C ILE A 206 -5.26 14.67 -9.74
N SER A 207 -5.36 15.82 -10.41
CA SER A 207 -4.30 16.34 -11.29
C SER A 207 -3.09 16.86 -10.53
N SER A 208 -3.27 17.31 -9.28
CA SER A 208 -2.19 17.82 -8.46
C SER A 208 -1.84 16.88 -7.31
N CYS A 209 -0.56 16.53 -7.27
CA CYS A 209 0.17 16.45 -6.02
C CYS A 209 0.91 17.78 -5.87
#